data_AF-A0A0B6ZFL5-F1
#
_entry.id   AF-A0A0B6ZFL5-F1
#
_cell.length_a   1.000
_cell.length_b   1.000
_cell.length_c   1.000
_cell.angle_alpha   90.00
_cell.angle_beta   90.00
_cell.angle_gamma   90.00
#
_symmetry.space_group_name_H-M   'P 1'
#
loop_
_entity.id
_entity.type
_entity.pdbx_description
1 polymer ?
#
loop_
_entity_poly.entity_id
_entity_poly.type
_entity_poly.pdbx_seq_one_letter_code
_entity_poly.pdbx_strand_id
1 'polypeptide(L)'
;MSATLACLLATLLTIVSCEKNYTITSEVVFELEVKNYNGNGDSISGKLVVGLFGESVPVASLNFKTLCEGFKRPNQASLSYRNTCCHRIVRDMLLQCGDVFGQEGYGSTSIYGESFNDENFEISHRSGGIVSMANKGKDTNGSQFFLTFGSTRFFDKKHVAFGKVVRGYRYLAAINRMGSVERSQKPKRPVCFTDCNVQEVDKYQLSEKDLKTDDLEGIVSY
;
A
#
# COMPACT_ATOMS: atom_id res chain seq x y z
N MET A 1 -46.10 25.12 -49.27
CA MET A 1 -46.01 23.94 -48.38
C MET A 1 -44.59 23.43 -48.43
N SER A 2 -43.76 23.87 -47.48
CA SER A 2 -42.33 23.53 -47.39
C SER A 2 -42.11 22.91 -46.02
N ALA A 3 -41.68 21.65 -45.99
CA ALA A 3 -41.21 20.98 -44.79
C ALA A 3 -39.78 20.53 -45.06
N THR A 4 -38.84 21.35 -44.64
CA THR A 4 -37.41 21.05 -44.61
C THR A 4 -37.13 20.03 -43.50
N LEU A 5 -36.79 18.81 -43.91
CA LEU A 5 -36.36 17.73 -43.04
C LEU A 5 -34.92 17.99 -42.59
N ALA A 6 -34.76 18.57 -41.40
CA ALA A 6 -33.45 18.72 -40.76
C ALA A 6 -33.04 17.36 -40.17
N CYS A 7 -32.17 16.64 -40.87
CA CYS A 7 -31.48 15.47 -40.36
C CYS A 7 -30.52 15.91 -39.24
N LEU A 8 -30.93 15.72 -37.98
CA LEU A 8 -30.04 15.83 -36.83
C LEU A 8 -29.05 14.65 -36.87
N LEU A 9 -27.88 14.89 -37.46
CA LEU A 9 -26.72 14.04 -37.29
C LEU A 9 -26.21 14.25 -35.86
N ALA A 10 -26.60 13.37 -34.93
CA ALA A 10 -25.98 13.29 -33.62
C ALA A 10 -24.56 12.74 -33.80
N THR A 11 -23.58 13.62 -33.97
CA THR A 11 -22.17 13.25 -33.86
C THR A 11 -21.91 12.83 -32.42
N LEU A 12 -21.86 11.52 -32.19
CA LEU A 12 -21.42 10.91 -30.95
C LEU A 12 -19.95 11.32 -30.74
N LEU A 13 -19.72 12.39 -29.98
CA LEU A 13 -18.40 12.66 -29.41
C LEU A 13 -18.09 11.48 -28.49
N THR A 14 -17.33 10.51 -28.98
CA THR A 14 -16.66 9.55 -28.12
C THR A 14 -15.69 10.36 -27.27
N ILE A 15 -16.11 10.67 -26.05
CA ILE A 15 -15.22 11.19 -25.01
C ILE A 15 -14.16 10.11 -24.86
N VAL A 16 -12.98 10.35 -25.44
CA VAL A 16 -11.80 9.57 -25.10
C VAL A 16 -11.49 9.94 -23.66
N SER A 17 -12.09 9.20 -22.73
CA SER A 17 -11.63 9.21 -21.35
C SER A 17 -10.22 8.66 -21.40
N CYS A 18 -9.23 9.55 -21.29
CA CYS A 18 -7.87 9.14 -20.99
C CYS A 18 -7.92 8.48 -19.61
N GLU A 19 -8.08 7.15 -19.58
CA GLU A 19 -8.06 6.41 -18.33
C GLU A 19 -6.69 6.62 -17.70
N LYS A 20 -6.69 7.10 -16.46
CA LYS A 20 -5.46 7.28 -15.71
C LYS A 20 -4.94 5.88 -15.37
N ASN A 21 -3.74 5.59 -15.87
CA ASN A 21 -3.07 4.33 -15.61
C ASN A 21 -1.94 4.54 -14.62
N TYR A 22 -1.70 3.53 -13.80
CA TYR A 22 -0.70 3.55 -12.75
C TYR A 22 0.33 2.45 -13.01
N THR A 23 1.54 2.85 -13.38
CA THR A 23 2.62 1.92 -13.72
C THR A 23 3.20 1.27 -12.46
N ILE A 24 3.12 -0.05 -12.39
CA ILE A 24 3.91 -0.85 -11.44
C ILE A 24 5.30 -1.06 -12.04
N THR A 25 6.33 -0.69 -11.28
CA THR A 25 7.74 -0.79 -11.73
C THR A 25 8.52 -1.89 -11.04
N SER A 26 8.05 -2.34 -9.88
CA SER A 26 8.67 -3.39 -9.06
C SER A 26 7.65 -3.89 -8.07
N GLU A 27 7.86 -5.10 -7.55
CA GLU A 27 7.02 -5.69 -6.51
C GLU A 27 7.82 -5.95 -5.24
N VAL A 28 7.20 -5.71 -4.09
CA VAL A 28 7.71 -6.11 -2.78
C VAL A 28 6.87 -7.25 -2.25
N VAL A 29 7.53 -8.36 -1.94
CA VAL A 29 6.92 -9.58 -1.41
C VAL A 29 7.22 -9.68 0.07
N PHE A 30 6.18 -9.55 0.91
CA PHE A 30 6.26 -9.84 2.33
C PHE A 30 5.83 -11.28 2.61
N GLU A 31 6.66 -12.04 3.33
CA GLU A 31 6.25 -13.31 3.96
C GLU A 31 5.57 -13.00 5.28
N LEU A 32 4.24 -12.87 5.24
CA LEU A 32 3.40 -12.49 6.36
C LEU A 32 3.06 -13.69 7.24
N GLU A 33 3.09 -13.50 8.55
CA GLU A 33 2.66 -14.48 9.55
C GLU A 33 1.81 -13.81 10.64
N VAL A 34 0.71 -14.47 11.01
CA VAL A 34 -0.08 -14.15 12.22
C VAL A 34 -0.23 -15.42 13.04
N LYS A 35 0.54 -15.52 14.13
CA LYS A 35 0.50 -16.67 15.03
C LYS A 35 -0.75 -16.67 15.87
N ASN A 36 -1.32 -17.86 16.11
CA ASN A 36 -2.50 -18.05 16.95
C ASN A 36 -3.67 -17.11 16.56
N TYR A 37 -3.91 -17.00 15.25
CA TYR A 37 -4.88 -16.10 14.63
C TYR A 37 -6.28 -16.23 15.24
N ASN A 38 -6.76 -17.46 15.44
CA ASN A 38 -8.09 -17.74 15.97
C ASN A 38 -8.15 -17.93 17.50
N GLY A 39 -7.02 -17.89 18.20
CA GLY A 39 -6.95 -18.12 19.65
C GLY A 39 -6.86 -19.60 20.06
N ASN A 40 -6.91 -20.54 19.12
CA ASN A 40 -6.86 -21.99 19.37
C ASN A 40 -5.55 -22.65 18.91
N GLY A 41 -4.54 -21.84 18.54
CA GLY A 41 -3.24 -22.30 18.05
C GLY A 41 -3.05 -22.18 16.54
N ASP A 42 -4.13 -22.07 15.76
CA ASP A 42 -4.02 -21.98 14.30
C ASP A 42 -3.41 -20.64 13.87
N SER A 43 -2.49 -20.72 12.92
CA SER A 43 -1.77 -19.55 12.40
C SER A 43 -2.10 -19.37 10.92
N ILE A 44 -2.08 -18.12 10.45
CA ILE A 44 -2.16 -17.82 9.03
C ILE A 44 -0.82 -17.30 8.54
N SER A 45 -0.38 -17.75 7.38
CA SER A 45 0.86 -17.28 6.75
C SER A 45 0.77 -17.28 5.24
N GLY A 46 1.62 -16.46 4.62
CA GLY A 46 1.91 -16.49 3.20
C GLY A 46 2.26 -15.12 2.63
N LYS A 47 2.24 -15.03 1.30
CA LYS A 47 2.79 -13.90 0.56
C LYS A 47 1.77 -12.77 0.42
N LEU A 48 2.16 -11.59 0.88
CA LEU A 48 1.49 -10.32 0.59
C LEU A 48 2.38 -9.55 -0.40
N VAL A 49 1.89 -9.34 -1.62
CA VAL A 49 2.67 -8.72 -2.70
C VAL A 49 2.15 -7.32 -2.96
N VAL A 50 3.06 -6.34 -2.90
CA VAL A 50 2.79 -4.92 -3.13
C VAL A 50 3.47 -4.50 -4.43
N GLY A 51 2.69 -4.11 -5.43
CA GLY A 51 3.21 -3.41 -6.60
C GLY A 51 3.49 -1.94 -6.26
N LEU A 52 4.67 -1.44 -6.66
CA LEU A 52 5.11 -0.08 -6.39
C LEU A 52 4.92 0.85 -7.60
N PHE A 53 4.36 2.04 -7.37
CA PHE A 53 4.14 3.06 -8.38
C PHE A 53 5.39 3.91 -8.64
N GLY A 54 6.51 3.26 -8.98
CA GLY A 54 7.83 3.91 -9.02
C GLY A 54 8.02 4.98 -10.09
N GLU A 55 7.11 5.12 -11.07
CA GLU A 55 7.10 6.26 -12.00
C GLU A 55 6.32 7.46 -11.45
N SER A 56 5.26 7.21 -10.68
CA SER A 56 4.44 8.27 -10.09
C SER A 56 5.06 8.84 -8.83
N VAL A 57 5.68 7.99 -8.00
CA VAL A 57 6.32 8.37 -6.74
C VAL A 57 7.67 7.65 -6.56
N PRO A 58 8.67 7.94 -7.40
CA PRO A 58 9.99 7.31 -7.34
C PRO A 58 10.69 7.42 -5.98
N VAL A 59 10.55 8.53 -5.26
CA VAL A 59 11.24 8.73 -3.97
C VAL A 59 10.65 7.83 -2.89
N ALA A 60 9.32 7.82 -2.75
CA ALA A 60 8.65 6.95 -1.78
C ALA A 60 8.85 5.46 -2.11
N SER A 61 8.72 5.10 -3.39
CA SER A 61 8.90 3.73 -3.87
C SER A 61 10.32 3.22 -3.64
N LEU A 62 11.34 4.03 -3.97
CA LEU A 62 12.74 3.65 -3.76
C LEU A 62 13.07 3.52 -2.28
N ASN A 63 12.58 4.42 -1.42
CA ASN A 63 12.73 4.29 0.03
C ASN A 63 12.16 2.96 0.55
N PHE A 64 10.93 2.64 0.16
CA PHE A 64 10.27 1.41 0.59
C PHE A 64 10.98 0.15 0.10
N LYS A 65 11.33 0.12 -1.19
CA LYS A 65 12.09 -0.97 -1.82
C LYS A 65 13.44 -1.20 -1.14
N THR A 66 14.20 -0.13 -0.92
CA THR A 66 15.56 -0.24 -0.34
C THR A 66 15.51 -0.68 1.13
N LEU A 67 14.51 -0.24 1.89
CA LEU A 67 14.28 -0.74 3.26
C LEU A 67 13.89 -2.23 3.23
N CYS A 68 13.13 -2.70 2.25
CA CYS A 68 12.87 -4.12 2.07
C CYS A 68 14.17 -4.92 1.86
N GLU A 69 15.10 -4.43 1.03
CA GLU A 69 16.37 -5.11 0.71
C GLU A 69 17.37 -5.14 1.87
N GLY A 70 17.18 -4.31 2.89
CA GLY A 70 18.09 -4.18 4.02
C GLY A 70 19.07 -3.03 3.83
N PHE A 71 18.62 -1.82 4.13
CA PHE A 71 19.43 -0.62 4.04
C PHE A 71 20.44 -0.55 5.19
N LYS A 72 21.66 -0.06 4.93
CA LYS A 72 22.69 0.11 5.97
C LYS A 72 23.43 1.43 5.81
N ARG A 73 23.40 2.26 6.86
CA ARG A 73 24.29 3.43 6.97
C ARG A 73 25.67 3.00 7.50
N PRO A 74 26.74 3.74 7.17
CA PRO A 74 28.06 3.47 7.75
C PRO A 74 27.99 3.39 9.28
N ASN A 75 28.59 2.34 9.85
CA ASN A 75 28.65 2.10 11.31
C ASN A 75 27.29 1.96 12.02
N GLN A 76 26.21 1.67 11.31
CA GLN A 76 24.88 1.41 11.90
C GLN A 76 24.39 -0.01 11.58
N ALA A 77 23.39 -0.47 12.33
CA ALA A 77 22.68 -1.70 12.06
C ALA A 77 21.94 -1.62 10.72
N SER A 78 21.67 -2.77 10.10
CA SER A 78 20.81 -2.83 8.92
C SER A 78 19.36 -2.55 9.33
N LEU A 79 18.70 -1.70 8.56
CA LEU A 79 17.29 -1.34 8.69
C LEU A 79 16.52 -2.13 7.64
N SER A 80 15.56 -2.93 8.08
CA SER A 80 14.74 -3.73 7.19
C SER A 80 13.32 -3.90 7.72
N TYR A 81 12.38 -4.18 6.81
CA TYR A 81 11.06 -4.66 7.18
C TYR A 81 11.06 -6.15 7.56
N ARG A 82 12.11 -6.89 7.21
CA ARG A 82 12.31 -8.28 7.62
C ARG A 82 12.34 -8.36 9.15
N ASN A 83 11.61 -9.32 9.70
CA ASN A 83 11.43 -9.54 11.13
C ASN A 83 10.81 -8.34 11.89
N THR A 84 10.06 -7.48 11.21
CA THR A 84 9.26 -6.42 11.85
C THR A 84 7.81 -6.85 12.00
N CYS A 85 7.10 -6.20 12.92
CA CYS A 85 5.67 -6.42 13.12
C CYS A 85 4.88 -5.12 12.98
N CYS A 86 3.65 -5.24 12.52
CA CYS A 86 2.72 -4.13 12.47
C CYS A 86 2.25 -3.77 13.88
N HIS A 87 2.25 -2.48 14.18
CA HIS A 87 2.06 -1.97 15.54
C HIS A 87 0.67 -1.37 15.77
N ARG A 88 -0.13 -1.17 14.71
CA ARG A 88 -1.45 -0.56 14.84
C ARG A 88 -2.45 -1.08 13.81
N ILE A 89 -3.66 -1.35 14.28
CA ILE A 89 -4.85 -1.70 13.50
C ILE A 89 -5.99 -0.78 13.91
N VAL A 90 -6.56 -0.10 12.92
CA VAL A 90 -7.85 0.59 13.03
C VAL A 90 -8.81 -0.13 12.09
N ARG A 91 -9.80 -0.83 12.65
CA ARG A 91 -10.74 -1.66 11.90
C ARG A 91 -11.40 -0.84 10.79
N ASP A 92 -11.53 -1.45 9.61
CA ASP A 92 -12.11 -0.88 8.39
C ASP A 92 -11.37 0.35 7.84
N MET A 93 -10.24 0.71 8.44
CA MET A 93 -9.40 1.82 8.01
C MET A 93 -8.03 1.34 7.56
N LEU A 94 -7.17 0.89 8.48
CA LEU A 94 -5.78 0.60 8.16
C LEU A 94 -5.08 -0.42 9.08
N LEU A 95 -4.04 -1.01 8.51
CA LEU A 95 -2.94 -1.71 9.19
C LEU A 95 -1.67 -0.87 9.04
N GLN A 96 -1.07 -0.41 10.14
CA GLN A 96 0.17 0.38 10.15
C GLN A 96 1.36 -0.47 10.58
N CYS A 97 2.44 -0.37 9.81
CA CYS A 97 3.66 -1.16 9.95
C CYS A 97 4.91 -0.27 9.68
N GLY A 98 6.08 -0.89 9.54
CA GLY A 98 7.29 -0.21 9.06
C GLY A 98 8.06 0.59 10.12
N ASP A 99 7.85 0.31 11.40
CA ASP A 99 8.83 0.71 12.42
C ASP A 99 10.03 -0.26 12.31
N VAL A 100 11.12 0.25 11.73
CA VAL A 100 12.34 -0.53 11.44
C VAL A 100 13.31 -0.54 12.62
N PHE A 101 12.99 0.14 13.72
CA PHE A 101 13.80 0.18 14.94
C PHE A 101 13.19 -0.65 16.06
N GLY A 102 11.87 -0.82 16.08
CA GLY A 102 11.16 -1.60 17.09
C GLY A 102 9.72 -1.92 16.68
N GLN A 103 9.01 -2.74 17.45
CA GLN A 103 7.65 -3.18 17.12
C GLN A 103 6.55 -2.28 17.71
N GLU A 104 6.90 -1.06 18.13
CA GLU A 104 6.07 -0.22 18.99
C GLU A 104 5.50 1.03 18.29
N GLY A 105 5.99 1.37 17.09
CA GLY A 105 5.48 2.47 16.28
C GLY A 105 6.10 3.84 16.60
N TYR A 106 7.16 3.87 17.41
CA TYR A 106 7.86 5.11 17.77
C TYR A 106 8.96 5.48 16.76
N GLY A 107 9.57 4.47 16.14
CA GLY A 107 10.71 4.62 15.25
C GLY A 107 10.27 4.87 13.80
N SER A 108 10.90 5.84 13.15
CA SER A 108 10.77 6.07 11.71
C SER A 108 12.04 6.74 11.19
N THR A 109 12.54 6.30 10.05
CA THR A 109 13.67 6.90 9.32
C THR A 109 13.50 6.62 7.84
N SER A 110 14.16 7.36 6.96
CA SER A 110 14.21 7.02 5.53
C SER A 110 15.62 6.60 5.13
N ILE A 111 15.78 6.14 3.90
CA ILE A 111 17.13 5.98 3.33
C ILE A 111 17.83 7.33 3.11
N TYR A 112 17.06 8.41 3.02
CA TYR A 112 17.53 9.77 2.76
C TYR A 112 17.92 10.55 4.02
N GLY A 113 17.49 10.10 5.21
CA GLY A 113 17.78 10.77 6.48
C GLY A 113 16.75 10.43 7.54
N GLU A 114 16.41 11.40 8.39
CA GLU A 114 15.32 11.25 9.36
C GLU A 114 13.95 11.15 8.68
N SER A 115 13.72 11.97 7.65
CA SER A 115 12.47 11.95 6.88
C SER A 115 12.69 12.46 5.45
N PHE A 116 11.63 12.43 4.62
CA PHE A 116 11.58 13.02 3.29
C PHE A 116 10.20 13.63 2.99
N ASN A 117 10.16 14.54 2.01
CA ASN A 117 9.00 15.34 1.67
C ASN A 117 7.88 14.52 1.02
N ASP A 118 6.65 15.06 1.06
CA ASP A 118 5.52 14.52 0.30
C ASP A 118 5.75 14.76 -1.20
N GLU A 119 5.84 13.68 -1.99
CA GLU A 119 6.17 13.76 -3.41
C GLU A 119 5.00 14.29 -4.25
N ASN A 120 3.84 13.64 -4.16
CA ASN A 120 2.56 14.11 -4.70
C ASN A 120 1.38 13.36 -4.06
N PHE A 121 0.15 13.71 -4.47
CA PHE A 121 -1.09 13.12 -3.95
C PHE A 121 -2.02 12.65 -5.07
N GLU A 122 -1.44 12.12 -6.14
CA GLU A 122 -2.16 11.72 -7.34
C GLU A 122 -2.98 10.43 -7.20
N ILE A 123 -2.57 9.56 -6.28
CA ILE A 123 -3.21 8.28 -6.00
C ILE A 123 -4.16 8.48 -4.80
N SER A 124 -5.43 8.14 -5.00
CA SER A 124 -6.50 8.34 -4.01
C SER A 124 -6.75 7.04 -3.24
N HIS A 125 -7.06 7.15 -1.95
CA HIS A 125 -7.31 6.03 -1.04
C HIS A 125 -8.75 5.52 -1.17
N ARG A 126 -9.11 5.03 -2.36
CA ARG A 126 -10.51 4.68 -2.73
C ARG A 126 -10.88 3.21 -2.53
N SER A 127 -9.91 2.37 -2.20
CA SER A 127 -10.08 0.93 -2.02
C SER A 127 -9.18 0.41 -0.91
N GLY A 128 -9.45 -0.80 -0.45
CA GLY A 128 -8.55 -1.59 0.37
C GLY A 128 -7.30 -2.00 -0.40
N GLY A 129 -6.19 -2.23 0.29
CA GLY A 129 -4.93 -2.65 -0.30
C GLY A 129 -4.09 -1.51 -0.88
N ILE A 130 -4.52 -0.24 -0.77
CA ILE A 130 -3.66 0.90 -1.08
C ILE A 130 -2.57 0.96 -0.01
N VAL A 131 -1.32 1.10 -0.45
CA VAL A 131 -0.15 1.22 0.43
C VAL A 131 0.34 2.66 0.41
N SER A 132 0.48 3.25 1.58
CA SER A 132 0.75 4.68 1.72
C SER A 132 1.71 4.98 2.88
N MET A 133 2.49 6.05 2.74
CA MET A 133 3.41 6.50 3.77
C MET A 133 2.63 6.99 5.00
N ALA A 134 3.05 6.54 6.18
CA ALA A 134 2.66 7.18 7.43
C ALA A 134 3.59 8.36 7.69
N ASN A 135 3.05 9.43 8.25
CA ASN A 135 3.80 10.65 8.57
C ASN A 135 3.29 11.28 9.89
N LYS A 136 4.04 12.26 10.40
CA LYS A 136 3.71 13.05 11.59
C LYS A 136 3.25 14.47 11.23
N GLY A 137 2.72 14.64 10.01
CA GLY A 137 2.45 15.93 9.40
C GLY A 137 3.09 16.03 8.01
N LYS A 138 2.87 17.18 7.36
CA LYS A 138 3.41 17.47 6.03
C LYS A 138 4.92 17.25 5.98
N ASP A 139 5.41 16.63 4.92
CA ASP A 139 6.84 16.43 4.62
C ASP A 139 7.63 15.67 5.69
N THR A 140 7.01 14.69 6.36
CA THR A 140 7.66 13.88 7.42
C THR A 140 7.59 12.37 7.17
N ASN A 141 7.71 11.96 5.90
CA ASN A 141 7.69 10.55 5.53
C ASN A 141 8.99 9.86 5.98
N GLY A 142 8.89 8.63 6.50
CA GLY A 142 10.05 7.85 6.94
C GLY A 142 9.95 6.39 6.48
N SER A 143 9.96 5.45 7.42
CA SER A 143 9.88 4.01 7.12
C SER A 143 8.49 3.45 7.37
N GLN A 144 7.71 4.12 8.22
CA GLN A 144 6.37 3.65 8.54
C GLN A 144 5.42 3.84 7.37
N PHE A 145 4.59 2.85 7.16
CA PHE A 145 3.58 2.81 6.11
C PHE A 145 2.30 2.19 6.64
N PHE A 146 1.21 2.35 5.91
CA PHE A 146 -0.03 1.66 6.18
C PHE A 146 -0.63 1.04 4.93
N LEU A 147 -1.38 -0.04 5.14
CA LEU A 147 -2.23 -0.65 4.12
C LEU A 147 -3.69 -0.37 4.47
N THR A 148 -4.47 0.09 3.50
CA THR A 148 -5.89 0.34 3.71
C THR A 148 -6.69 -0.96 3.77
N PHE A 149 -7.72 -1.04 4.61
CA PHE A 149 -8.67 -2.15 4.57
C PHE A 149 -9.86 -1.88 3.64
N GLY A 150 -10.13 -0.62 3.34
CA GLY A 150 -11.19 -0.17 2.45
C GLY A 150 -10.93 1.27 2.02
N SER A 151 -11.96 1.95 1.50
CA SER A 151 -11.88 3.36 1.13
C SER A 151 -11.63 4.26 2.35
N THR A 152 -10.52 5.01 2.33
CA THR A 152 -10.11 5.96 3.38
C THR A 152 -9.73 7.31 2.78
N ARG A 153 -10.59 7.89 1.95
CA ARG A 153 -10.33 9.14 1.20
C ARG A 153 -9.99 10.37 2.06
N PHE A 154 -10.22 10.34 3.36
CA PHE A 154 -9.79 11.40 4.27
C PHE A 154 -8.26 11.47 4.45
N PHE A 155 -7.52 10.46 3.99
CA PHE A 155 -6.05 10.47 3.84
C PHE A 155 -5.58 11.09 2.52
N ASP A 156 -6.46 11.32 1.55
CA ASP A 156 -6.11 12.00 0.31
C ASP A 156 -5.51 13.38 0.64
N LYS A 157 -4.43 13.73 -0.07
CA LYS A 157 -3.68 14.99 0.11
C LYS A 157 -2.97 15.15 1.46
N LYS A 158 -2.90 14.09 2.26
CA LYS A 158 -2.19 14.07 3.55
C LYS A 158 -1.14 12.97 3.64
N HIS A 159 -1.34 11.88 2.92
CA HIS A 159 -0.42 10.75 2.89
C HIS A 159 -0.13 10.38 1.43
N VAL A 160 1.15 10.11 1.14
CA VAL A 160 1.60 9.72 -0.19
C VAL A 160 1.32 8.23 -0.39
N ALA A 161 0.30 7.91 -1.18
CA ALA A 161 0.07 6.55 -1.65
C ALA A 161 1.11 6.19 -2.72
N PHE A 162 1.78 5.04 -2.54
CA PHE A 162 2.93 4.65 -3.34
C PHE A 162 2.89 3.20 -3.85
N GLY A 163 1.88 2.43 -3.44
CA GLY A 163 1.72 1.08 -3.97
C GLY A 163 0.30 0.54 -3.79
N LYS A 164 0.11 -0.67 -4.28
CA LYS A 164 -1.13 -1.43 -4.19
C LYS A 164 -0.80 -2.88 -3.90
N VAL A 165 -1.56 -3.50 -2.99
CA VAL A 165 -1.55 -4.95 -2.81
C VAL A 165 -2.12 -5.59 -4.05
N VAL A 166 -1.27 -6.29 -4.80
CA VAL A 166 -1.62 -6.98 -6.04
C VAL A 166 -1.89 -8.45 -5.82
N ARG A 167 -1.39 -9.04 -4.72
CA ARG A 167 -1.68 -10.42 -4.27
C ARG A 167 -1.71 -10.52 -2.76
N GLY A 168 -2.51 -11.44 -2.24
CA GLY A 168 -2.60 -11.71 -0.81
C GLY A 168 -3.56 -10.80 -0.06
N TYR A 169 -4.48 -10.11 -0.74
CA TYR A 169 -5.45 -9.23 -0.07
C TYR A 169 -6.31 -9.98 0.95
N ARG A 170 -6.57 -11.27 0.73
CA ARG A 170 -7.23 -12.17 1.70
C ARG A 170 -6.59 -12.14 3.10
N TYR A 171 -5.28 -11.93 3.21
CA TYR A 171 -4.58 -11.80 4.49
C TYR A 171 -4.94 -10.48 5.18
N LEU A 172 -5.01 -9.36 4.44
CA LEU A 172 -5.47 -8.08 4.98
C LEU A 172 -6.93 -8.19 5.46
N ALA A 173 -7.80 -8.83 4.69
CA ALA A 173 -9.19 -9.05 5.09
C ALA A 173 -9.29 -9.88 6.38
N ALA A 174 -8.45 -10.91 6.54
CA ALA A 174 -8.37 -11.71 7.76
C ALA A 174 -7.86 -10.89 8.96
N ILE A 175 -6.84 -10.05 8.76
CA ILE A 175 -6.28 -9.16 9.79
C ILE A 175 -7.30 -8.10 10.22
N ASN A 176 -8.07 -7.53 9.28
CA ASN A 176 -9.14 -6.58 9.59
C ASN A 176 -10.20 -7.21 10.50
N ARG A 177 -10.65 -8.44 10.18
CA ARG A 177 -11.61 -9.19 10.99
C ARG A 177 -11.10 -9.48 12.39
N MET A 178 -9.82 -9.85 12.53
CA MET A 178 -9.18 -10.03 13.84
C MET A 178 -9.26 -8.75 14.68
N GLY A 179 -8.89 -7.62 14.08
CA GLY A 179 -8.93 -6.30 14.68
C GLY A 179 -7.86 -6.07 15.75
N SER A 180 -8.09 -5.05 16.58
CA SER A 180 -7.16 -4.60 17.61
C SER A 180 -7.69 -4.81 19.03
N VAL A 181 -6.78 -4.64 19.99
CA VAL A 181 -7.12 -4.35 21.40
C VAL A 181 -7.60 -2.90 21.47
N GLU A 182 -8.86 -2.69 21.85
CA GLU A 182 -9.59 -1.42 21.67
C GLU A 182 -8.81 -0.16 22.09
N ARG A 183 -8.22 -0.16 23.29
CA ARG A 183 -7.58 1.04 23.84
C ARG A 183 -6.23 1.37 23.21
N SER A 184 -5.45 0.36 22.84
CA SER A 184 -4.09 0.57 22.32
C SER A 184 -4.03 0.60 20.81
N GLN A 185 -5.11 0.19 20.13
CA GLN A 185 -5.12 -0.06 18.69
C GLN A 185 -4.06 -1.07 18.23
N LYS A 186 -3.38 -1.78 19.15
CA LYS A 186 -2.42 -2.83 18.79
C LYS A 186 -3.15 -4.06 18.26
N PRO A 187 -2.59 -4.79 17.28
CA PRO A 187 -3.16 -6.06 16.83
C PRO A 187 -3.44 -7.03 17.98
N LYS A 188 -4.57 -7.74 17.95
CA LYS A 188 -4.87 -8.78 18.97
C LYS A 188 -3.87 -9.94 18.96
N ARG A 189 -3.26 -10.18 17.81
CA ARG A 189 -2.16 -11.14 17.60
C ARG A 189 -1.07 -10.46 16.78
N PRO A 190 0.21 -10.74 17.05
CA PRO A 190 1.30 -10.16 16.27
C PRO A 190 1.11 -10.46 14.77
N VAL A 191 1.13 -9.40 13.97
CA VAL A 191 1.15 -9.48 12.50
C VAL A 191 2.56 -9.11 12.07
N CYS A 192 3.32 -10.08 11.58
CA CYS A 192 4.76 -9.91 11.36
C CYS A 192 5.16 -10.28 9.94
N PHE A 193 6.18 -9.60 9.44
CA PHE A 193 6.85 -9.93 8.19
C PHE A 193 8.09 -10.75 8.54
N THR A 194 7.99 -12.07 8.38
CA THR A 194 9.11 -13.00 8.63
C THR A 194 10.21 -12.83 7.59
N ASP A 195 9.83 -12.42 6.38
CA ASP A 195 10.75 -12.05 5.32
C ASP A 195 10.18 -10.92 4.45
N CYS A 196 11.06 -10.21 3.75
CA CYS A 196 10.70 -9.26 2.73
C CYS A 196 11.72 -9.28 1.59
N ASN A 197 11.25 -9.37 0.35
CA ASN A 197 12.08 -9.46 -0.85
C ASN A 197 11.54 -8.54 -1.94
N VAL A 198 12.43 -8.03 -2.78
CA VAL A 198 12.06 -7.24 -3.96
C VAL A 198 12.11 -8.12 -5.20
N GLN A 199 11.13 -7.97 -6.07
CA GLN A 199 11.08 -8.57 -7.40
C GLN A 199 11.06 -7.46 -8.44
N GLU A 200 12.08 -7.44 -9.30
CA GLU A 200 12.02 -6.68 -10.53
C GLU A 200 11.04 -7.38 -11.47
N VAL A 201 10.11 -6.62 -12.03
CA VAL A 201 9.09 -7.13 -12.95
C VAL A 201 9.10 -6.30 -14.23
N ASP A 202 8.65 -6.89 -15.32
CA ASP A 202 8.28 -6.11 -16.49
C ASP A 202 7.17 -5.14 -16.10
N LYS A 203 7.32 -3.87 -16.48
CA LYS A 203 6.36 -2.83 -16.10
C LYS A 203 4.98 -3.19 -16.61
N TYR A 204 3.99 -3.13 -15.74
CA TYR A 204 2.58 -3.29 -16.09
C TYR A 204 1.76 -2.15 -15.52
N GLN A 205 0.55 -1.97 -16.04
CA GLN A 205 -0.33 -0.87 -15.65
C GLN A 205 -1.54 -1.40 -14.91
N LEU A 206 -1.91 -0.70 -13.84
CA LEU A 206 -3.22 -0.82 -13.23
C LEU A 206 -4.11 0.31 -13.73
N SER A 207 -5.32 -0.02 -14.17
CA SER A 207 -6.33 0.97 -14.55
C SER A 207 -6.96 1.62 -13.31
N GLU A 208 -7.65 2.74 -13.51
CA GLU A 208 -8.53 3.33 -12.49
C GLU A 208 -9.55 2.35 -11.91
N LYS A 209 -10.01 1.37 -12.70
CA LYS A 209 -10.94 0.34 -12.23
C LYS A 209 -10.24 -0.63 -11.29
N ASP A 210 -9.02 -1.03 -11.60
CA ASP A 210 -8.22 -1.91 -10.77
C ASP A 210 -7.91 -1.24 -9.42
N LEU A 211 -7.54 0.05 -9.43
CA LEU A 211 -7.33 0.80 -8.19
C LEU A 211 -8.59 0.95 -7.31
N LYS A 212 -9.78 0.79 -7.87
CA LYS A 212 -11.04 0.82 -7.10
C LYS A 212 -11.46 -0.56 -6.58
N THR A 213 -10.73 -1.61 -6.95
CA THR A 213 -11.02 -2.98 -6.53
C THR A 213 -10.13 -3.34 -5.33
N ASP A 214 -10.72 -3.93 -4.29
CA ASP A 214 -9.98 -4.31 -3.08
C ASP A 214 -9.03 -5.48 -3.34
N ASP A 215 -9.52 -6.52 -4.03
CA ASP A 215 -8.77 -7.73 -4.35
C ASP A 215 -8.46 -7.81 -5.85
N LEU A 216 -7.17 -7.87 -6.18
CA LEU A 216 -6.68 -7.97 -7.54
C LEU A 216 -6.32 -9.41 -7.95
N GLU A 217 -6.45 -10.39 -7.03
CA GLU A 217 -6.19 -11.79 -7.37
C GLU A 217 -7.09 -12.25 -8.51
N GLY A 218 -6.48 -12.72 -9.60
CA GLY A 218 -7.18 -13.18 -10.81
C GLY A 218 -7.62 -12.08 -11.77
N ILE A 219 -7.41 -10.80 -11.44
CA ILE A 219 -7.66 -9.66 -12.33
C ILE A 219 -6.39 -9.30 -13.11
N VAL A 220 -5.25 -9.29 -12.41
CA VAL A 220 -3.94 -9.01 -13.02
C VAL A 220 -3.33 -10.34 -13.45
N SER A 221 -3.17 -10.54 -14.76
CA SER A 221 -2.43 -11.67 -15.32
C SER A 221 -0.94 -11.33 -15.33
N TYR A 222 -0.14 -12.16 -14.66
CA TYR A 222 1.33 -12.06 -14.58
C TYR A 222 2.00 -12.64 -15.82
#